data_AF-A0A3P1WGW2-F1
#
_entry.id   AF-A0A3P1WGW2-F1
#
_cell.length_a   1.000
_cell.length_b   1.000
_cell.length_c   1.000
_cell.angle_alpha   90.00
_cell.angle_beta   90.00
_cell.angle_gamma   90.00
#
_symmetry.space_group_name_H-M   'P 1'
#
loop_
_entity.id
_entity.type
_entity.pdbx_description
1 polymer ?
#
loop_
_entity_poly.entity_id
_entity_poly.type
_entity_poly.pdbx_seq_one_letter_code
_entity_poly.pdbx_strand_id
1 'polypeptide(L)'
;MTIDHPHEVPVRHIGLGAVMIGDEPVAPAGAVTLDVFGATLDFDPSRPDQLPSCLVADPGLAVPVLEQLYGDEVADEVLNRALAQDHEVVRCRAARQPSLITLTRLAEVRWCQRNAALPLDPALLLMEEMTLIAELRGIVETEENWVGELHRLLGALMGRPRAMCAALKQPAVRALLIDALDELASESPLTGEERADALGWLGEVEGAVSPPALGEGLVDWLEHLRPELALAAGGSAAAGTSTVDWRDVPLGMTSRREGNVAWNAEFGRDAVDVSASAEGAGGAFRLLGEQPTLTGGLFFDLVGDDWPMPLATGELTSDDDGGEWRGAVTLGGEQTELLRRLLRDGSRLDVRVRGADPEPMGDSLAAEAQRWCARAVCALRLRNVVASENLLGSAESALERAADLWQLAGREAELAATRELLGRAQDPGLIWADTLTVAETILLAERG
;
A
#
# COMPACT_ATOMS: atom_id res chain seq x y z
N MET A 1 -1.77 -26.46 -10.92
CA MET A 1 -2.63 -27.01 -9.86
C MET A 1 -1.75 -27.50 -8.74
N THR A 2 -1.33 -26.58 -7.89
CA THR A 2 -0.82 -26.90 -6.55
C THR A 2 -2.03 -27.43 -5.78
N ILE A 3 -1.91 -28.62 -5.19
CA ILE A 3 -2.96 -29.18 -4.34
C ILE A 3 -2.95 -28.31 -3.08
N ASP A 4 -3.92 -27.41 -2.96
CA ASP A 4 -4.07 -26.58 -1.77
C ASP A 4 -4.38 -27.52 -0.60
N HIS A 5 -3.52 -27.50 0.42
CA HIS A 5 -3.75 -28.31 1.61
C HIS A 5 -4.86 -27.65 2.43
N PRO A 6 -5.86 -28.40 2.93
CA PRO A 6 -6.94 -27.81 3.70
C PRO A 6 -6.36 -27.11 4.94
N HIS A 7 -6.66 -25.82 5.07
CA HIS A 7 -6.31 -25.03 6.24
C HIS A 7 -7.31 -25.33 7.36
N GLU A 8 -6.85 -25.36 8.62
CA GLU A 8 -7.76 -25.36 9.76
C GLU A 8 -7.93 -23.93 10.25
N VAL A 9 -9.14 -23.39 10.18
CA VAL A 9 -9.48 -22.04 10.65
C VAL A 9 -10.33 -22.11 11.92
N PRO A 10 -10.00 -21.35 12.97
CA PRO A 10 -10.87 -21.23 14.12
C PRO A 10 -12.12 -20.42 13.77
N VAL A 11 -13.27 -20.85 14.27
CA VAL A 11 -14.56 -20.16 14.16
C VAL A 11 -15.13 -20.00 15.57
N ARG A 12 -15.54 -18.79 15.94
CA ARG A 12 -16.04 -18.50 17.29
C ARG A 12 -17.05 -17.36 17.31
N HIS A 13 -18.09 -17.48 18.14
CA HIS A 13 -18.99 -16.36 18.42
C HIS A 13 -18.30 -15.34 19.34
N ILE A 14 -18.34 -14.06 18.96
CA ILE A 14 -17.67 -12.97 19.69
C ILE A 14 -18.63 -11.97 20.36
N GLY A 15 -19.94 -12.23 20.31
CA GLY A 15 -20.96 -11.43 20.98
C GLY A 15 -21.89 -10.71 19.99
N LEU A 16 -23.08 -10.33 20.47
CA LEU A 16 -24.12 -9.63 19.69
C LEU A 16 -24.55 -10.37 18.40
N GLY A 17 -24.37 -11.69 18.35
CA GLY A 17 -24.66 -12.50 17.16
C GLY A 17 -23.54 -12.50 16.11
N ALA A 18 -22.46 -11.76 16.33
CA ALA A 18 -21.30 -11.73 15.43
C ALA A 18 -20.38 -12.95 15.64
N VAL A 19 -19.77 -13.39 14.55
CA VAL A 19 -18.88 -14.55 14.51
C VAL A 19 -17.55 -14.14 13.88
N MET A 20 -16.44 -14.61 14.46
CA MET A 20 -15.10 -14.44 13.91
C MET A 20 -14.64 -15.74 13.26
N ILE A 21 -14.15 -15.65 12.02
CA ILE A 21 -13.40 -16.68 11.31
C ILE A 21 -11.93 -16.26 11.35
N GLY A 22 -11.05 -17.14 11.82
CA GLY A 22 -9.65 -16.80 12.04
C GLY A 22 -9.41 -16.02 13.34
N ASP A 23 -8.23 -15.43 13.43
CA ASP A 23 -7.81 -14.56 14.53
C ASP A 23 -7.73 -13.12 14.04
N GLU A 24 -8.06 -12.16 14.90
CA GLU A 24 -7.93 -10.74 14.57
C GLU A 24 -6.45 -10.42 14.29
N PRO A 25 -6.13 -9.79 13.14
CA PRO A 25 -4.76 -9.63 12.72
C PRO A 25 -4.10 -8.49 13.50
N VAL A 26 -2.87 -8.73 13.95
CA VAL A 26 -2.01 -7.68 14.53
C VAL A 26 -1.43 -6.79 13.42
N ALA A 27 -1.13 -7.37 12.25
CA ALA A 27 -0.72 -6.69 11.04
C ALA A 27 0.39 -5.61 11.22
N PRO A 28 1.59 -6.00 11.67
CA PRO A 28 2.71 -5.07 11.89
C PRO A 28 3.14 -4.33 10.61
N ALA A 29 2.80 -4.84 9.42
CA ALA A 29 3.06 -4.19 8.12
C ALA A 29 1.84 -3.42 7.56
N GLY A 30 0.78 -3.26 8.36
CA GLY A 30 -0.52 -2.72 7.94
C GLY A 30 -1.42 -3.79 7.31
N ALA A 31 -2.67 -3.84 7.77
CA ALA A 31 -3.71 -4.69 7.20
C ALA A 31 -4.49 -3.96 6.10
N VAL A 32 -5.20 -4.73 5.28
CA VAL A 32 -6.26 -4.25 4.41
C VAL A 32 -7.57 -4.88 4.81
N THR A 33 -8.56 -4.02 5.03
CA THR A 33 -9.93 -4.41 5.33
C THR A 33 -10.77 -4.32 4.05
N LEU A 34 -11.59 -5.34 3.80
CA LEU A 34 -12.51 -5.44 2.67
C LEU A 34 -13.91 -5.78 3.19
N ASP A 35 -14.88 -4.94 2.85
CA ASP A 35 -16.27 -5.18 3.20
C ASP A 35 -16.92 -6.09 2.16
N VAL A 36 -17.45 -7.22 2.62
CA VAL A 36 -18.21 -8.19 1.83
C VAL A 36 -19.63 -8.27 2.38
N PHE A 37 -20.58 -8.78 1.61
CA PHE A 37 -21.98 -8.78 2.06
C PHE A 37 -22.15 -9.44 3.43
N GLY A 38 -22.49 -8.63 4.44
CA GLY A 38 -22.73 -9.07 5.82
C GLY A 38 -21.48 -9.38 6.66
N ALA A 39 -20.27 -9.14 6.15
CA ALA A 39 -19.03 -9.40 6.88
C ALA A 39 -17.87 -8.47 6.45
N THR A 40 -16.86 -8.38 7.30
CA THR A 40 -15.65 -7.60 7.02
C THR A 40 -14.45 -8.53 7.09
N LEU A 41 -13.65 -8.56 6.03
CA LEU A 41 -12.48 -9.42 5.90
C LEU A 41 -11.20 -8.60 6.09
N ASP A 42 -10.30 -9.09 6.93
CA ASP A 42 -9.00 -8.48 7.18
C ASP A 42 -7.87 -9.33 6.61
N PHE A 43 -7.05 -8.70 5.79
CA PHE A 43 -5.88 -9.29 5.15
C PHE A 43 -4.60 -8.72 5.76
N ASP A 44 -3.73 -9.61 6.25
CA ASP A 44 -2.40 -9.29 6.76
C ASP A 44 -1.32 -9.88 5.84
N PRO A 45 -0.61 -9.05 5.05
CA PRO A 45 0.42 -9.53 4.14
C PRO A 45 1.69 -10.04 4.86
N SER A 46 1.79 -9.84 6.17
CA SER A 46 2.84 -10.47 6.99
C SER A 46 2.55 -11.92 7.37
N ARG A 47 1.34 -12.42 7.07
CA ARG A 47 0.85 -13.77 7.42
C ARG A 47 0.36 -14.54 6.17
N PRO A 48 1.23 -14.76 5.17
CA PRO A 48 0.83 -15.43 3.92
C PRO A 48 0.43 -16.91 4.08
N ASP A 49 0.82 -17.52 5.20
CA ASP A 49 0.48 -18.88 5.63
C ASP A 49 -0.95 -19.01 6.18
N GLN A 50 -1.57 -17.89 6.56
CA GLN A 50 -2.91 -17.87 7.12
C GLN A 50 -3.94 -17.50 6.05
N LEU A 51 -5.17 -17.96 6.25
CA LEU A 51 -6.29 -17.41 5.51
C LEU A 51 -6.65 -16.04 6.11
N PRO A 52 -7.15 -15.10 5.28
CA PRO A 52 -7.66 -13.83 5.80
C PRO A 52 -8.71 -14.09 6.88
N SER A 53 -8.69 -13.30 7.96
CA SER A 53 -9.70 -13.37 9.00
C SER A 53 -10.96 -12.65 8.56
N CYS A 54 -12.12 -13.04 9.10
CA CYS A 54 -13.38 -12.46 8.71
C CYS A 54 -14.30 -12.28 9.91
N LEU A 55 -14.68 -11.03 10.16
CA LEU A 55 -15.68 -10.63 11.13
C LEU A 55 -17.07 -10.64 10.48
N VAL A 56 -17.88 -11.63 10.82
CA VAL A 56 -19.23 -11.78 10.30
C VAL A 56 -20.22 -11.07 11.22
N ALA A 57 -20.74 -9.94 10.75
CA ALA A 57 -21.69 -9.11 11.49
C ALA A 57 -23.16 -9.54 11.24
N ASP A 58 -23.49 -9.94 10.02
CA ASP A 58 -24.80 -10.50 9.64
C ASP A 58 -24.62 -11.88 8.99
N PRO A 59 -24.67 -12.97 9.78
CA PRO A 59 -24.56 -14.32 9.25
C PRO A 59 -25.63 -14.68 8.22
N GLY A 60 -26.84 -14.11 8.31
CA GLY A 60 -27.92 -14.39 7.38
C GLY A 60 -27.64 -13.86 5.98
N LEU A 61 -26.97 -12.71 5.90
CA LEU A 61 -26.51 -12.12 4.64
C LEU A 61 -25.18 -12.73 4.17
N ALA A 62 -24.28 -13.08 5.09
CA ALA A 62 -22.91 -13.50 4.77
C ALA A 62 -22.79 -14.95 4.29
N VAL A 63 -23.66 -15.88 4.72
CA VAL A 63 -23.53 -17.33 4.39
C VAL A 63 -23.26 -17.60 2.89
N PRO A 64 -24.04 -17.06 1.92
CA PRO A 64 -23.79 -17.31 0.50
C PRO A 64 -22.42 -16.83 0.01
N VAL A 65 -21.87 -15.78 0.64
CA VAL A 65 -20.52 -15.29 0.35
C VAL A 65 -19.48 -16.17 1.02
N LEU A 66 -19.69 -16.58 2.28
CA LEU A 66 -18.77 -17.44 3.01
C LEU A 66 -18.62 -18.83 2.38
N GLU A 67 -19.68 -19.39 1.81
CA GLU A 67 -19.62 -20.62 0.98
C GLU A 67 -18.63 -20.45 -0.18
N GLN A 68 -18.67 -19.30 -0.86
CA GLN A 68 -17.79 -18.96 -1.98
C GLN A 68 -16.36 -18.61 -1.56
N LEU A 69 -16.12 -18.22 -0.30
CA LEU A 69 -14.80 -17.82 0.18
C LEU A 69 -14.07 -18.95 0.93
N TYR A 70 -14.72 -19.56 1.91
CA TYR A 70 -14.13 -20.55 2.82
C TYR A 70 -14.69 -21.96 2.62
N GLY A 71 -15.84 -22.09 1.96
CA GLY A 71 -16.54 -23.37 1.72
C GLY A 71 -17.69 -23.63 2.70
N ASP A 72 -18.53 -24.61 2.34
CA ASP A 72 -19.77 -24.96 3.05
C ASP A 72 -19.56 -25.26 4.55
N GLU A 73 -18.48 -25.98 4.91
CA GLU A 73 -18.21 -26.37 6.30
C GLU A 73 -18.03 -25.14 7.22
N VAL A 74 -17.36 -24.09 6.73
CA VAL A 74 -17.16 -22.86 7.50
C VAL A 74 -18.44 -22.04 7.55
N ALA A 75 -19.17 -21.94 6.44
CA ALA A 75 -20.42 -21.19 6.37
C ALA A 75 -21.50 -21.78 7.29
N ASP A 76 -21.66 -23.11 7.28
CA ASP A 76 -22.57 -23.84 8.17
C ASP A 76 -22.20 -23.61 9.65
N GLU A 77 -20.91 -23.68 9.98
CA GLU A 77 -20.46 -23.49 11.36
C GLU A 77 -20.67 -22.05 11.84
N VAL A 78 -20.45 -21.06 10.97
CA VAL A 78 -20.75 -19.65 11.29
C VAL A 78 -22.23 -19.48 11.64
N LEU A 79 -23.14 -20.05 10.84
CA LEU A 79 -24.56 -19.99 11.10
C LEU A 79 -24.93 -20.72 12.42
N ASN A 80 -24.36 -21.90 12.66
CA ASN A 80 -24.57 -22.65 13.89
C ASN A 80 -24.13 -21.86 15.12
N ARG A 81 -22.94 -21.25 15.08
CA ARG A 81 -22.37 -20.44 16.17
C ARG A 81 -23.22 -19.21 16.46
N ALA A 82 -23.67 -18.52 15.41
CA ALA A 82 -24.53 -17.36 15.54
C ALA A 82 -25.88 -17.70 16.20
N LEU A 83 -26.51 -18.82 15.80
CA LEU A 83 -27.79 -19.27 16.35
C LEU A 83 -27.67 -19.82 17.77
N ALA A 84 -26.61 -20.60 18.05
CA ALA A 84 -26.38 -21.20 19.36
C ALA A 84 -25.80 -20.21 20.38
N GLN A 85 -25.23 -19.09 19.92
CA GLN A 85 -24.48 -18.12 20.73
C GLN A 85 -23.33 -18.77 21.52
N ASP A 86 -22.69 -19.78 20.91
CA ASP A 86 -21.66 -20.58 21.55
C ASP A 86 -20.27 -19.96 21.35
N HIS A 87 -19.65 -19.58 22.47
CA HIS A 87 -18.32 -18.98 22.53
C HIS A 87 -17.18 -20.00 22.43
N GLU A 88 -17.46 -21.30 22.41
CA GLU A 88 -16.44 -22.31 22.16
C GLU A 88 -15.85 -22.15 20.75
N VAL A 89 -14.52 -22.28 20.66
CA VAL A 89 -13.79 -22.20 19.39
C VAL A 89 -13.81 -23.56 18.70
N VAL A 90 -14.33 -23.62 17.48
CA VAL A 90 -14.27 -24.81 16.63
C VAL A 90 -13.27 -24.60 15.50
N ARG A 91 -12.53 -25.65 15.16
CA ARG A 91 -11.64 -25.66 14.00
C ARG A 91 -12.36 -26.30 12.83
N CYS A 92 -12.58 -25.53 11.78
CA CYS A 92 -13.19 -25.97 10.53
C CYS A 92 -12.11 -26.14 9.48
N ARG A 93 -12.32 -27.08 8.56
CA ARG A 93 -11.51 -27.14 7.35
C ARG A 93 -11.99 -26.08 6.38
N ALA A 94 -11.05 -25.27 5.93
CA ALA A 94 -11.25 -24.28 4.87
C ALA A 94 -10.32 -24.60 3.70
N ALA A 95 -10.82 -24.39 2.49
CA ALA A 95 -10.02 -24.39 1.27
C ALA A 95 -10.01 -22.98 0.69
N ARG A 96 -8.91 -22.57 0.04
CA ARG A 96 -8.90 -21.29 -0.70
C ARG A 96 -9.77 -21.45 -1.94
N GLN A 97 -11.02 -20.99 -1.84
CA GLN A 97 -11.92 -20.95 -2.98
C GLN A 97 -11.42 -19.91 -4.00
N PRO A 98 -11.76 -20.03 -5.30
CA PRO A 98 -11.36 -19.07 -6.33
C PRO A 98 -11.67 -17.62 -5.95
N SER A 99 -12.84 -17.36 -5.38
CA SER A 99 -13.23 -16.01 -4.96
C SER A 99 -12.37 -15.47 -3.81
N LEU A 100 -11.90 -16.33 -2.89
CA LEU A 100 -10.97 -15.92 -1.83
C LEU A 100 -9.59 -15.59 -2.40
N ILE A 101 -9.16 -16.27 -3.47
CA ILE A 101 -7.91 -15.96 -4.17
C ILE A 101 -8.02 -14.58 -4.84
N THR A 102 -9.11 -14.32 -5.58
CA THR A 102 -9.35 -13.01 -6.22
C THR A 102 -9.49 -11.90 -5.17
N LEU A 103 -10.16 -12.16 -4.05
CA LEU A 103 -10.31 -11.20 -2.94
C LEU A 103 -8.98 -10.92 -2.24
N THR A 104 -8.17 -11.95 -2.00
CA THR A 104 -6.80 -11.78 -1.48
C THR A 104 -5.98 -10.93 -2.43
N ARG A 105 -6.12 -11.13 -3.74
CA ARG A 105 -5.45 -10.31 -4.74
C ARG A 105 -5.88 -8.84 -4.70
N LEU A 106 -7.17 -8.57 -4.54
CA LEU A 106 -7.69 -7.20 -4.33
C LEU A 106 -7.06 -6.57 -3.08
N ALA A 107 -6.95 -7.33 -1.99
CA ALA A 107 -6.33 -6.87 -0.76
C ALA A 107 -4.84 -6.55 -0.94
N GLU A 108 -4.10 -7.38 -1.68
CA GLU A 108 -2.69 -7.12 -2.01
C GLU A 108 -2.52 -5.83 -2.83
N VAL A 109 -3.37 -5.61 -3.83
CA VAL A 109 -3.34 -4.38 -4.65
C VAL A 109 -3.57 -3.14 -3.79
N ARG A 110 -4.60 -3.16 -2.94
CA ARG A 110 -4.89 -2.06 -2.00
C ARG A 110 -3.79 -1.87 -0.97
N TRP A 111 -3.16 -2.96 -0.52
CA TRP A 111 -2.03 -2.89 0.39
C TRP A 111 -0.83 -2.22 -0.29
N CYS A 112 -0.53 -2.58 -1.55
CA CYS A 112 0.54 -1.98 -2.32
C CYS A 112 0.32 -0.47 -2.52
N GLN A 113 -0.90 -0.04 -2.81
CA GLN A 113 -1.20 1.39 -2.97
C GLN A 113 -0.94 2.21 -1.70
N ARG A 114 -1.20 1.63 -0.52
CA ARG A 114 -1.10 2.35 0.77
C ARG A 114 0.28 2.20 1.42
N ASN A 115 0.80 0.99 1.46
CA ASN A 115 1.92 0.58 2.30
C ASN A 115 3.19 0.18 1.54
N ALA A 116 3.15 -0.03 0.22
CA ALA A 116 4.38 -0.47 -0.46
C ALA A 116 5.45 0.62 -0.42
N ALA A 117 6.68 0.18 -0.11
CA ALA A 117 7.88 1.01 -0.22
C ALA A 117 8.40 1.10 -1.67
N LEU A 118 7.82 0.27 -2.56
CA LEU A 118 8.22 0.14 -3.95
C LEU A 118 7.67 1.31 -4.77
N PRO A 119 8.43 1.80 -5.76
CA PRO A 119 7.96 2.82 -6.68
C PRO A 119 7.06 2.18 -7.76
N LEU A 120 5.84 1.80 -7.39
CA LEU A 120 4.88 1.15 -8.28
C LEU A 120 4.06 2.18 -9.06
N ASP A 121 3.64 1.85 -10.29
CA ASP A 121 2.74 2.70 -11.08
C ASP A 121 1.33 2.67 -10.47
N PRO A 122 0.84 3.81 -9.92
CA PRO A 122 -0.46 3.86 -9.24
C PRO A 122 -1.63 3.62 -10.19
N ALA A 123 -1.50 3.96 -11.48
CA ALA A 123 -2.58 3.74 -12.45
C ALA A 123 -2.72 2.27 -12.83
N LEU A 124 -1.62 1.50 -12.83
CA LEU A 124 -1.69 0.04 -12.99
C LEU A 124 -2.37 -0.62 -11.79
N LEU A 125 -2.01 -0.19 -10.57
CA LEU A 125 -2.65 -0.69 -9.35
C LEU A 125 -4.14 -0.35 -9.32
N LEU A 126 -4.52 0.88 -9.70
CA LEU A 126 -5.93 1.29 -9.72
C LEU A 126 -6.73 0.55 -10.80
N MET A 127 -6.14 0.34 -11.99
CA MET A 127 -6.77 -0.47 -13.03
C MET A 127 -6.98 -1.92 -12.56
N GLU A 128 -5.96 -2.53 -11.95
CA GLU A 128 -6.05 -3.88 -11.39
C GLU A 128 -7.13 -3.95 -10.30
N GLU A 129 -7.21 -2.95 -9.42
CA GLU A 129 -8.26 -2.84 -8.40
C GLU A 129 -9.66 -2.79 -9.02
N MET A 130 -9.89 -1.91 -10.00
CA MET A 130 -11.22 -1.75 -10.62
C MET A 130 -11.66 -3.02 -11.35
N THR A 131 -10.74 -3.72 -12.03
CA THR A 131 -11.03 -5.00 -12.68
C THR A 131 -11.39 -6.08 -11.66
N LEU A 132 -10.66 -6.17 -10.54
CA LEU A 132 -10.94 -7.15 -9.47
C LEU A 132 -12.27 -6.86 -8.76
N ILE A 133 -12.62 -5.59 -8.55
CA ILE A 133 -13.92 -5.19 -7.98
C ILE A 133 -15.06 -5.62 -8.92
N ALA A 134 -14.88 -5.47 -10.24
CA ALA A 134 -15.87 -5.92 -11.21
C ALA A 134 -16.05 -7.45 -11.18
N GLU A 135 -14.95 -8.22 -11.14
CA GLU A 135 -14.97 -9.68 -11.06
C GLU A 135 -15.66 -10.17 -9.77
N LEU A 136 -15.43 -9.47 -8.65
CA LEU A 136 -15.99 -9.80 -7.33
C LEU A 136 -17.40 -9.20 -7.10
N ARG A 137 -18.10 -8.75 -8.15
CA ARG A 137 -19.47 -8.22 -7.99
C ARG A 137 -20.39 -9.26 -7.34
N GLY A 138 -21.15 -8.82 -6.35
CA GLY A 138 -22.01 -9.72 -5.55
C GLY A 138 -21.28 -10.42 -4.39
N ILE A 139 -19.98 -10.18 -4.21
CA ILE A 139 -19.21 -10.57 -3.02
C ILE A 139 -18.84 -9.34 -2.20
N VAL A 140 -18.16 -8.37 -2.81
CA VAL A 140 -17.76 -7.10 -2.16
C VAL A 140 -18.95 -6.14 -2.09
N GLU A 141 -19.10 -5.43 -0.97
CA GLU A 141 -20.06 -4.33 -0.86
C GLU A 141 -19.50 -3.12 -1.64
N THR A 142 -19.97 -2.91 -2.88
CA THR A 142 -19.43 -1.87 -3.76
C THR A 142 -20.09 -0.51 -3.52
N GLU A 143 -19.37 0.43 -2.88
CA GLU A 143 -19.73 1.86 -2.86
C GLU A 143 -19.10 2.65 -4.04
N GLU A 144 -18.18 2.04 -4.78
CA GLU A 144 -17.30 2.71 -5.75
C GLU A 144 -17.85 2.63 -7.19
N ASN A 145 -17.80 3.75 -7.92
CA ASN A 145 -18.14 3.82 -9.36
C ASN A 145 -17.01 3.24 -10.22
N TRP A 146 -16.73 1.95 -10.05
CA TRP A 146 -15.63 1.27 -10.73
C TRP A 146 -15.74 1.37 -12.25
N VAL A 147 -16.96 1.36 -12.81
CA VAL A 147 -17.20 1.51 -14.25
C VAL A 147 -16.69 2.87 -14.74
N GLY A 148 -17.09 3.96 -14.06
CA GLY A 148 -16.67 5.31 -14.44
C GLY A 148 -15.17 5.52 -14.29
N GLU A 149 -14.58 4.96 -13.23
CA GLU A 149 -13.15 5.06 -12.98
C GLU A 149 -12.31 4.27 -13.99
N LEU A 150 -12.75 3.06 -14.35
CA LEU A 150 -12.11 2.25 -15.36
C LEU A 150 -12.19 2.90 -16.75
N HIS A 151 -13.33 3.51 -17.11
CA HIS A 151 -13.44 4.33 -18.32
C HIS A 151 -12.47 5.52 -18.32
N ARG A 152 -12.34 6.21 -17.17
CA ARG A 152 -11.41 7.35 -17.01
C ARG A 152 -9.96 6.92 -17.23
N LEU A 153 -9.55 5.81 -16.61
CA LEU A 153 -8.21 5.25 -16.74
C LEU A 153 -7.90 4.84 -18.19
N LEU A 154 -8.82 4.12 -18.84
CA LEU A 154 -8.69 3.76 -20.25
C LEU A 154 -8.67 4.99 -21.16
N GLY A 155 -9.45 6.03 -20.86
CA GLY A 155 -9.42 7.32 -21.55
C GLY A 155 -8.06 8.02 -21.45
N ALA A 156 -7.52 8.13 -20.24
CA ALA A 156 -6.21 8.73 -19.98
C ALA A 156 -5.09 7.97 -20.73
N LEU A 157 -5.21 6.65 -20.78
CA LEU A 157 -4.35 5.75 -21.52
C LEU A 157 -4.39 5.95 -23.03
N MET A 158 -5.59 6.04 -23.60
CA MET A 158 -5.78 6.34 -25.03
C MET A 158 -5.20 7.70 -25.43
N GLY A 159 -5.17 8.66 -24.50
CA GLY A 159 -4.48 9.94 -24.69
C GLY A 159 -2.96 9.84 -24.88
N ARG A 160 -2.35 8.66 -24.68
CA ARG A 160 -0.89 8.45 -24.63
C ARG A 160 -0.41 7.23 -25.43
N PRO A 161 -0.59 7.22 -26.76
CA PRO A 161 -0.37 6.02 -27.59
C PRO A 161 1.04 5.45 -27.52
N ARG A 162 2.08 6.28 -27.34
CA ARG A 162 3.47 5.80 -27.22
C ARG A 162 3.74 5.04 -25.93
N ALA A 163 3.17 5.52 -24.82
CA ALA A 163 3.33 4.89 -23.52
C ALA A 163 2.58 3.55 -23.49
N MET A 164 1.37 3.51 -24.08
CA MET A 164 0.65 2.25 -24.23
C MET A 164 1.40 1.22 -25.09
N CYS A 165 1.93 1.59 -26.27
CA CYS A 165 2.61 0.61 -27.11
C CYS A 165 3.82 -0.04 -26.40
N ALA A 166 4.45 0.66 -25.46
CA ALA A 166 5.47 0.09 -24.60
C ALA A 166 4.85 -0.86 -23.55
N ALA A 167 3.78 -0.42 -22.92
CA ALA A 167 3.03 -1.15 -21.90
C ALA A 167 2.49 -2.49 -22.41
N LEU A 168 1.86 -2.51 -23.59
CA LEU A 168 1.25 -3.70 -24.20
C LEU A 168 2.24 -4.78 -24.62
N LYS A 169 3.54 -4.47 -24.71
CA LYS A 169 4.58 -5.50 -24.90
C LYS A 169 4.75 -6.38 -23.67
N GLN A 170 4.31 -5.90 -22.50
CA GLN A 170 4.40 -6.63 -21.26
C GLN A 170 3.16 -7.53 -21.11
N PRO A 171 3.34 -8.87 -21.02
CA PRO A 171 2.20 -9.80 -21.00
C PRO A 171 1.20 -9.54 -19.86
N ALA A 172 1.69 -9.14 -18.68
CA ALA A 172 0.85 -8.85 -17.52
C ALA A 172 -0.08 -7.64 -17.75
N VAL A 173 0.44 -6.57 -18.35
CA VAL A 173 -0.35 -5.37 -18.67
C VAL A 173 -1.35 -5.67 -19.79
N ARG A 174 -0.94 -6.45 -20.79
CA ARG A 174 -1.85 -6.88 -21.86
C ARG A 174 -3.01 -7.71 -21.32
N ALA A 175 -2.75 -8.65 -20.42
CA ALA A 175 -3.79 -9.46 -19.78
C ALA A 175 -4.77 -8.56 -19.00
N LEU A 176 -4.24 -7.70 -18.12
CA LEU A 176 -5.06 -6.77 -17.34
C LEU A 176 -5.97 -5.88 -18.21
N LEU A 177 -5.45 -5.38 -19.34
CA LEU A 177 -6.25 -4.56 -20.25
C LEU A 177 -7.36 -5.35 -20.95
N ILE A 178 -7.11 -6.63 -21.29
CA ILE A 178 -8.14 -7.50 -21.86
C ILE A 178 -9.23 -7.74 -20.82
N ASP A 179 -8.85 -8.12 -19.60
CA ASP A 179 -9.79 -8.40 -18.51
C ASP A 179 -10.64 -7.15 -18.18
N ALA A 180 -9.99 -5.98 -18.09
CA ALA A 180 -10.68 -4.70 -17.90
C ALA A 180 -11.72 -4.39 -18.98
N LEU A 181 -11.38 -4.63 -20.25
CA LEU A 181 -12.28 -4.40 -21.38
C LEU A 181 -13.44 -5.40 -21.40
N ASP A 182 -13.19 -6.66 -21.05
CA ASP A 182 -14.22 -7.69 -20.96
C ASP A 182 -15.22 -7.39 -19.84
N GLU A 183 -14.75 -6.92 -18.67
CA GLU A 183 -15.60 -6.50 -17.57
C GLU A 183 -16.49 -5.31 -17.94
N LEU A 184 -15.91 -4.27 -18.58
CA LEU A 184 -16.69 -3.13 -19.08
C LEU A 184 -17.75 -3.53 -20.09
N ALA A 185 -17.41 -4.44 -21.02
CA ALA A 185 -18.36 -4.93 -22.02
C ALA A 185 -19.52 -5.73 -21.42
N SER A 186 -19.35 -6.26 -20.20
CA SER A 186 -20.38 -7.03 -19.49
C SER A 186 -21.44 -6.15 -18.81
N GLU A 187 -21.07 -4.96 -18.33
CA GLU A 187 -21.95 -4.04 -17.60
C GLU A 187 -22.81 -3.16 -18.52
N SER A 188 -22.19 -2.64 -19.57
CA SER A 188 -22.89 -1.92 -20.62
C SER A 188 -22.31 -2.42 -21.92
N PRO A 189 -23.10 -2.99 -22.84
CA PRO A 189 -22.57 -3.36 -24.14
C PRO A 189 -22.04 -2.07 -24.76
N LEU A 190 -20.70 -1.95 -24.80
CA LEU A 190 -20.00 -0.94 -25.58
C LEU A 190 -20.71 -0.88 -26.93
N THR A 191 -20.99 0.32 -27.42
CA THR A 191 -21.57 0.43 -28.76
C THR A 191 -20.64 -0.29 -29.75
N GLY A 192 -21.20 -0.84 -30.83
CA GLY A 192 -20.41 -1.64 -31.77
C GLY A 192 -19.18 -0.90 -32.32
N GLU A 193 -19.20 0.44 -32.30
CA GLU A 193 -18.11 1.34 -32.66
C GLU A 193 -17.03 1.40 -31.56
N GLU A 194 -17.40 1.65 -30.28
CA GLU A 194 -16.45 1.68 -29.14
C GLU A 194 -15.74 0.34 -28.92
N ARG A 195 -16.45 -0.78 -29.11
CA ARG A 195 -15.87 -2.12 -29.04
C ARG A 195 -14.96 -2.42 -30.22
N ALA A 196 -15.34 -1.99 -31.43
CA ALA A 196 -14.51 -2.15 -32.63
C ALA A 196 -13.27 -1.25 -32.58
N ASP A 197 -13.37 -0.07 -31.97
CA ASP A 197 -12.25 0.82 -31.72
C ASP A 197 -11.31 0.20 -30.67
N ALA A 198 -11.80 -0.26 -29.51
CA ALA A 198 -10.98 -0.90 -28.49
C ALA A 198 -10.29 -2.20 -28.99
N LEU A 199 -11.00 -3.05 -29.73
CA LEU A 199 -10.45 -4.29 -30.30
C LEU A 199 -9.56 -4.06 -31.53
N GLY A 200 -9.94 -3.11 -32.39
CA GLY A 200 -9.11 -2.68 -33.54
C GLY A 200 -7.79 -2.10 -33.06
N TRP A 201 -7.80 -1.41 -31.93
CA TRP A 201 -6.62 -0.84 -31.29
C TRP A 201 -5.67 -1.89 -30.71
N LEU A 202 -6.20 -2.95 -30.09
CA LEU A 202 -5.39 -4.12 -29.70
C LEU A 202 -4.73 -4.82 -30.92
N GLY A 203 -5.35 -4.74 -32.10
CA GLY A 203 -4.82 -5.27 -33.36
C GLY A 203 -3.76 -4.40 -34.03
N GLU A 204 -3.82 -3.07 -33.91
CA GLU A 204 -2.84 -2.14 -34.51
C GLU A 204 -1.48 -2.11 -33.77
N VAL A 205 -1.47 -2.51 -32.49
CA VAL A 205 -0.27 -2.55 -31.64
C VAL A 205 0.72 -3.66 -32.06
N GLU A 206 0.33 -4.59 -32.92
CA GLU A 206 1.24 -5.56 -33.55
C GLU A 206 2.21 -4.92 -34.57
N GLY A 207 2.00 -3.65 -34.94
CA GLY A 207 2.89 -2.87 -35.81
C GLY A 207 4.12 -2.34 -35.06
N ALA A 208 5.29 -2.91 -35.37
CA ALA A 208 6.58 -2.62 -34.74
C ALA A 208 6.88 -1.12 -34.53
N VAL A 209 6.78 -0.68 -33.27
CA VAL A 209 7.41 0.54 -32.77
C VAL A 209 8.50 0.14 -31.79
N SER A 210 9.69 0.68 -31.96
CA SER A 210 10.82 0.45 -31.03
C SER A 210 10.39 0.76 -29.59
N PRO A 211 10.88 -0.01 -28.59
CA PRO A 211 10.63 0.31 -27.19
C PRO A 211 11.07 1.76 -26.92
N PRO A 212 10.39 2.52 -26.03
CA PRO A 212 11.01 3.69 -25.46
C PRO A 212 12.35 3.24 -24.87
N ALA A 213 13.41 3.98 -25.18
CA ALA A 213 14.69 3.74 -24.54
C ALA A 213 14.47 3.90 -23.04
N LEU A 214 14.74 2.84 -22.28
CA LEU A 214 14.87 2.87 -20.83
C LEU A 214 15.77 4.07 -20.50
N GLY A 215 15.22 5.07 -19.81
CA GLY A 215 16.02 6.21 -19.37
C GLY A 215 17.16 5.70 -18.49
N GLU A 216 18.36 6.24 -18.67
CA GLU A 216 19.58 5.90 -17.91
C GLU A 216 19.49 6.15 -16.39
N GLY A 217 18.31 6.48 -15.86
CA GLY A 217 18.01 6.65 -14.45
C GLY A 217 17.16 5.51 -13.90
N LEU A 218 17.51 4.25 -14.19
CA LEU A 218 16.91 3.11 -13.52
C LEU A 218 17.34 3.16 -12.05
N VAL A 219 16.58 3.94 -11.26
CA VAL A 219 16.75 4.05 -9.81
C VAL A 219 16.86 2.63 -9.29
N ASP A 220 17.91 2.33 -8.53
CA ASP A 220 18.03 1.00 -7.96
C ASP A 220 16.89 0.86 -6.95
N TRP A 221 15.74 0.33 -7.37
CA TRP A 221 14.55 0.23 -6.50
C TRP A 221 14.88 -0.59 -5.25
N LEU A 222 15.92 -1.43 -5.29
CA LEU A 222 16.50 -2.08 -4.12
C LEU A 222 16.93 -1.08 -3.04
N GLU A 223 17.39 0.12 -3.41
CA GLU A 223 17.72 1.19 -2.46
C GLU A 223 16.51 1.63 -1.63
N HIS A 224 15.28 1.51 -2.15
CA HIS A 224 14.07 1.83 -1.37
C HIS A 224 13.80 0.79 -0.27
N LEU A 225 14.37 -0.41 -0.43
CA LEU A 225 14.25 -1.51 0.53
C LEU A 225 15.46 -1.64 1.45
N ARG A 226 16.55 -0.87 1.23
CA ARG A 226 17.80 -1.00 2.00
C ARG A 226 17.80 -0.14 3.27
N PRO A 227 17.97 -0.74 4.47
CA PRO A 227 17.95 0.01 5.72
C PRO A 227 19.16 0.92 5.94
N GLU A 228 20.35 0.57 5.43
CA GLU A 228 21.59 1.33 5.68
C GLU A 228 21.54 2.78 5.17
N LEU A 229 20.84 3.03 4.06
CA LEU A 229 20.67 4.38 3.51
C LEU A 229 19.70 5.23 4.33
N ALA A 230 18.75 4.59 5.02
CA ALA A 230 17.83 5.27 5.90
C ALA A 230 18.48 5.69 7.22
N LEU A 231 19.40 4.89 7.75
CA LEU A 231 20.09 5.17 9.01
C LEU A 231 21.17 6.25 8.88
N ALA A 232 21.59 6.59 7.65
CA ALA A 232 22.50 7.69 7.37
C ALA A 232 21.87 9.09 7.58
N ALA A 233 20.55 9.14 7.82
CA ALA A 233 19.77 10.28 8.26
C ALA A 233 20.23 10.85 9.61
N GLY A 234 21.32 11.63 9.60
CA GLY A 234 21.78 12.37 10.77
C GLY A 234 21.14 13.76 10.83
N GLY A 235 20.38 14.04 11.88
CA GLY A 235 19.83 15.37 12.17
C GLY A 235 20.63 16.15 13.20
N SER A 236 20.72 17.46 13.02
CA SER A 236 20.98 18.42 14.09
C SER A 236 19.66 18.84 14.75
N ALA A 237 19.71 19.60 15.85
CA ALA A 237 18.48 20.10 16.47
C ALA A 237 17.66 21.03 15.53
N ALA A 238 18.29 21.56 14.48
CA ALA A 238 17.74 22.59 13.59
C ALA A 238 17.69 22.17 12.11
N ALA A 239 18.04 20.93 11.80
CA ALA A 239 17.99 20.40 10.44
C ALA A 239 18.03 18.88 10.51
N GLY A 240 17.32 18.21 9.64
CA GLY A 240 17.25 16.75 9.67
C GLY A 240 16.61 16.19 8.43
N THR A 241 16.34 14.90 8.51
CA THR A 241 15.59 14.17 7.49
C THR A 241 14.46 13.42 8.15
N SER A 242 13.33 13.38 7.46
CA SER A 242 12.15 12.62 7.87
C SER A 242 11.61 11.84 6.68
N THR A 243 10.46 11.20 6.86
CA THR A 243 9.79 10.44 5.80
C THR A 243 8.36 10.95 5.65
N VAL A 244 7.93 11.08 4.40
CA VAL A 244 6.55 11.46 4.06
C VAL A 244 5.55 10.51 4.75
N ASP A 245 4.42 11.06 5.20
CA ASP A 245 3.35 10.23 5.74
C ASP A 245 2.65 9.44 4.64
N TRP A 246 2.91 8.13 4.63
CA TRP A 246 2.39 7.20 3.61
C TRP A 246 0.88 7.06 3.62
N ARG A 247 0.23 7.36 4.76
CA ARG A 247 -1.23 7.28 4.90
C ARG A 247 -1.93 8.47 4.25
N ASP A 248 -1.32 9.66 4.38
CA ASP A 248 -1.90 10.90 3.90
C ASP A 248 -1.49 11.24 2.46
N VAL A 249 -0.35 10.73 1.99
CA VAL A 249 0.21 11.07 0.67
C VAL A 249 0.09 9.90 -0.30
N PRO A 250 -0.73 10.01 -1.36
CA PRO A 250 -0.90 8.95 -2.35
C PRO A 250 0.40 8.47 -2.99
N LEU A 251 0.46 7.18 -3.31
CA LEU A 251 1.55 6.59 -4.06
C LEU A 251 1.74 7.30 -5.42
N GLY A 252 2.97 7.57 -5.83
CA GLY A 252 3.27 8.23 -7.11
C GLY A 252 3.37 9.75 -7.07
N MET A 253 3.13 10.38 -5.91
CA MET A 253 3.42 11.80 -5.68
C MET A 253 4.86 12.04 -5.21
N THR A 254 5.26 11.34 -4.15
CA THR A 254 6.61 11.41 -3.56
C THR A 254 7.30 10.04 -3.63
N SER A 255 8.62 10.05 -3.53
CA SER A 255 9.40 8.84 -3.26
C SER A 255 8.89 8.14 -1.99
N ARG A 256 9.01 6.80 -1.94
CA ARG A 256 8.73 5.99 -0.74
C ARG A 256 10.02 5.51 -0.06
N ARG A 257 11.17 6.07 -0.43
CA ARG A 257 12.44 5.85 0.29
C ARG A 257 12.34 6.42 1.71
N GLU A 258 13.02 5.79 2.66
CA GLU A 258 13.13 6.35 4.02
C GLU A 258 14.11 7.55 4.02
N GLY A 259 13.77 8.62 4.74
CA GLY A 259 14.55 9.85 4.74
C GLY A 259 14.36 10.71 3.48
N ASN A 260 13.25 10.52 2.76
CA ASN A 260 12.95 11.24 1.52
C ASN A 260 12.52 12.71 1.72
N VAL A 261 12.46 13.18 2.97
CA VAL A 261 12.24 14.58 3.32
C VAL A 261 13.52 15.14 3.92
N ALA A 262 14.01 16.27 3.41
CA ALA A 262 15.07 17.04 4.02
C ALA A 262 14.50 18.36 4.53
N TRP A 263 14.90 18.78 5.73
CA TRP A 263 14.42 20.04 6.30
C TRP A 263 15.52 20.78 7.08
N ASN A 264 15.38 22.10 7.15
CA ASN A 264 16.25 22.96 7.93
C ASN A 264 15.48 24.15 8.53
N ALA A 265 15.99 24.67 9.63
CA ALA A 265 15.53 25.88 10.29
C ALA A 265 16.70 26.84 10.44
N GLU A 266 16.67 27.94 9.70
CA GLU A 266 17.68 28.99 9.71
C GLU A 266 17.32 30.07 10.75
N PHE A 267 18.16 30.21 11.77
CA PHE A 267 17.90 31.14 12.88
C PHE A 267 18.45 32.53 12.58
N GLY A 268 17.55 33.43 12.17
CA GLY A 268 17.80 34.86 12.12
C GLY A 268 17.73 35.53 13.49
N ARG A 269 17.90 36.86 13.52
CA ARG A 269 17.86 37.65 14.76
C ARG A 269 16.45 37.68 15.37
N ASP A 270 15.44 37.96 14.55
CA ASP A 270 14.05 38.17 14.98
C ASP A 270 13.06 37.19 14.35
N ALA A 271 13.51 36.34 13.44
CA ALA A 271 12.71 35.34 12.73
C ALA A 271 13.50 34.05 12.56
N VAL A 272 12.78 32.96 12.28
CA VAL A 272 13.36 31.66 11.88
C VAL A 272 12.70 31.27 10.57
N ASP A 273 13.51 30.97 9.57
CA ASP A 273 13.04 30.47 8.28
C ASP A 273 13.15 28.96 8.27
N VAL A 274 12.03 28.27 8.11
CA VAL A 274 11.98 26.81 8.06
C VAL A 274 11.73 26.40 6.63
N SER A 275 12.62 25.61 6.04
CA SER A 275 12.44 25.06 4.71
C SER A 275 12.40 23.54 4.76
N ALA A 276 11.57 22.96 3.89
CA ALA A 276 11.44 21.53 3.73
C ALA A 276 11.41 21.20 2.24
N SER A 277 12.02 20.07 1.89
CA SER A 277 11.88 19.46 0.58
C SER A 277 11.57 17.98 0.70
N ALA A 278 10.73 17.48 -0.20
CA ALA A 278 10.39 16.06 -0.30
C ALA A 278 10.70 15.57 -1.71
N GLU A 279 11.42 14.45 -1.80
CA GLU A 279 11.74 13.82 -3.08
C GLU A 279 10.46 13.42 -3.82
N GLY A 280 10.33 13.86 -5.07
CA GLY A 280 9.24 13.44 -5.95
C GLY A 280 9.33 11.95 -6.27
N ALA A 281 8.22 11.35 -6.68
CA ALA A 281 8.22 9.94 -7.10
C ALA A 281 9.07 9.70 -8.37
N GLY A 282 9.39 10.75 -9.13
CA GLY A 282 10.11 10.65 -10.40
C GLY A 282 9.21 10.28 -11.58
N GLY A 283 9.73 10.49 -12.80
CA GLY A 283 9.01 10.25 -14.05
C GLY A 283 9.10 8.80 -14.59
N ALA A 284 9.98 7.96 -14.02
CA ALA A 284 10.24 6.61 -14.51
C ALA A 284 9.09 5.62 -14.22
N PHE A 285 8.28 5.87 -13.20
CA PHE A 285 7.26 4.93 -12.70
C PHE A 285 5.86 5.19 -13.28
N ARG A 286 5.83 5.62 -14.54
CA ARG A 286 4.66 6.20 -15.20
C ARG A 286 4.41 5.57 -16.55
N LEU A 287 4.20 4.26 -16.56
CA LEU A 287 3.80 3.53 -17.76
C LEU A 287 2.49 4.09 -18.33
N LEU A 288 1.57 4.51 -17.46
CA LEU A 288 0.27 5.11 -17.84
C LEU A 288 0.21 6.62 -17.54
N GLY A 289 0.95 7.04 -16.52
CA GLY A 289 1.53 8.37 -16.36
C GLY A 289 0.64 9.56 -16.01
N GLU A 290 -0.59 9.37 -15.54
CA GLU A 290 -1.19 10.41 -14.69
C GLU A 290 -0.57 10.32 -13.30
N GLN A 291 -0.13 11.48 -12.77
CA GLN A 291 0.11 11.55 -11.34
C GLN A 291 -1.25 11.54 -10.63
N PRO A 292 -1.39 10.80 -9.54
CA PRO A 292 -2.49 11.04 -8.64
C PRO A 292 -2.46 12.50 -8.22
N THR A 293 -3.61 13.15 -8.28
CA THR A 293 -3.77 14.53 -7.81
C THR A 293 -4.27 14.47 -6.38
N LEU A 294 -3.58 15.18 -5.50
CA LEU A 294 -4.05 15.34 -4.13
C LEU A 294 -4.88 16.62 -4.04
N THR A 295 -6.13 16.46 -3.65
CA THR A 295 -7.02 17.59 -3.43
C THR A 295 -6.46 18.44 -2.29
N GLY A 296 -6.24 19.72 -2.54
CA GLY A 296 -5.73 20.68 -1.55
C GLY A 296 -4.20 20.76 -1.42
N GLY A 297 -3.43 19.89 -2.09
CA GLY A 297 -1.96 19.98 -2.14
C GLY A 297 -1.22 19.34 -0.96
N LEU A 298 0.12 19.48 -0.97
CA LEU A 298 1.03 18.93 0.05
C LEU A 298 1.50 20.01 1.02
N PHE A 299 1.64 19.64 2.29
CA PHE A 299 2.06 20.53 3.36
C PHE A 299 3.16 19.88 4.19
N PHE A 300 3.94 20.70 4.87
CA PHE A 300 4.85 20.25 5.90
C PHE A 300 4.52 20.92 7.23
N ASP A 301 4.53 20.13 8.30
CA ASP A 301 4.33 20.58 9.67
C ASP A 301 5.65 20.43 10.44
N LEU A 302 6.14 21.52 11.02
CA LEU A 302 7.23 21.48 11.99
C LEU A 302 6.67 21.05 13.34
N VAL A 303 7.13 19.92 13.86
CA VAL A 303 6.70 19.33 15.14
C VAL A 303 7.87 19.23 16.11
N GLY A 304 7.56 19.09 17.40
CA GLY A 304 8.55 18.74 18.43
C GLY A 304 8.03 17.59 19.28
N ASP A 305 8.93 16.73 19.75
CA ASP A 305 8.61 15.42 20.38
C ASP A 305 7.55 15.49 21.49
N ASP A 306 7.52 16.57 22.28
CA ASP A 306 6.60 16.75 23.42
C ASP A 306 5.50 17.81 23.17
N TRP A 307 5.31 18.23 21.92
CA TRP A 307 4.40 19.32 21.59
C TRP A 307 3.19 18.83 20.78
N PRO A 308 1.94 19.06 21.27
CA PRO A 308 0.75 18.39 20.74
C PRO A 308 0.25 18.95 19.40
N MET A 309 0.77 20.08 18.93
CA MET A 309 0.31 20.78 17.72
C MET A 309 1.50 21.15 16.83
N PRO A 310 1.33 21.31 15.52
CA PRO A 310 2.38 21.88 14.69
C PRO A 310 2.84 23.26 15.19
N LEU A 311 4.15 23.45 15.31
CA LEU A 311 4.76 24.75 15.61
C LEU A 311 4.61 25.72 14.44
N ALA A 312 4.62 25.17 13.23
CA ALA A 312 4.39 25.86 11.97
C ALA A 312 3.94 24.89 10.89
N THR A 313 3.23 25.42 9.89
CA THR A 313 2.82 24.68 8.70
C THR A 313 3.20 25.51 7.47
N GLY A 314 3.82 24.88 6.48
CA GLY A 314 4.10 25.47 5.18
C GLY A 314 3.54 24.63 4.05
N GLU A 315 3.26 25.27 2.92
CA GLU A 315 2.83 24.60 1.70
C GLU A 315 4.05 24.12 0.89
N LEU A 316 3.95 22.94 0.32
CA LEU A 316 4.95 22.39 -0.61
C LEU A 316 4.41 22.49 -2.03
N THR A 317 5.23 23.07 -2.91
CA THR A 317 4.94 23.17 -4.35
C THR A 317 6.00 22.41 -5.14
N SER A 318 5.63 21.90 -6.31
CA SER A 318 6.57 21.29 -7.25
C SER A 318 6.58 22.09 -8.56
N ASP A 319 7.77 22.28 -9.12
CA ASP A 319 7.97 23.07 -10.35
C ASP A 319 7.69 22.24 -11.62
N ASP A 320 7.72 20.91 -11.51
CA ASP A 320 7.59 19.95 -12.59
C ASP A 320 6.89 18.66 -12.14
N ASP A 321 6.13 18.03 -13.04
CA ASP A 321 5.34 16.83 -12.74
C ASP A 321 6.24 15.67 -12.29
N GLY A 322 6.33 15.42 -10.98
CA GLY A 322 7.18 14.37 -10.39
C GLY A 322 8.54 14.79 -9.89
N GLY A 323 8.86 16.08 -9.98
CA GLY A 323 10.06 16.61 -9.42
C GLY A 323 9.97 16.78 -7.90
N GLU A 324 11.01 17.39 -7.35
CA GLU A 324 11.09 17.65 -5.92
C GLU A 324 10.01 18.64 -5.47
N TRP A 325 9.42 18.37 -4.33
CA TRP A 325 8.47 19.26 -3.66
C TRP A 325 9.25 20.15 -2.70
N ARG A 326 9.04 21.47 -2.73
CA ARG A 326 9.76 22.41 -1.87
C ARG A 326 8.82 23.46 -1.30
N GLY A 327 9.11 23.87 -0.08
CA GLY A 327 8.37 24.94 0.59
C GLY A 327 9.18 25.55 1.72
N ALA A 328 8.79 26.76 2.11
CA ALA A 328 9.38 27.44 3.25
C ALA A 328 8.33 28.27 3.98
N VAL A 329 8.51 28.42 5.29
CA VAL A 329 7.68 29.27 6.15
C VAL A 329 8.56 30.08 7.10
N THR A 330 8.30 31.38 7.19
CA THR A 330 8.96 32.28 8.13
C THR A 330 8.13 32.37 9.41
N LEU A 331 8.74 32.03 10.55
CA LEU A 331 8.06 32.07 11.85
C LEU A 331 7.97 33.48 12.41
N GLY A 332 6.81 33.81 12.96
CA GLY A 332 6.59 35.06 13.70
C GLY A 332 7.35 35.11 15.04
N GLY A 333 7.31 36.26 15.72
CA GLY A 333 8.06 36.48 16.97
C GLY A 333 7.74 35.48 18.08
N GLU A 334 6.45 35.24 18.36
CA GLU A 334 6.03 34.29 19.40
C GLU A 334 6.43 32.84 19.08
N GLN A 335 6.25 32.41 17.83
CA GLN A 335 6.66 31.08 17.37
C GLN A 335 8.19 30.91 17.42
N THR A 336 8.93 31.95 17.03
CA THR A 336 10.40 31.98 17.12
C THR A 336 10.88 31.84 18.56
N GLU A 337 10.25 32.55 19.51
CA GLU A 337 10.58 32.44 20.93
C GLU A 337 10.28 31.05 21.50
N LEU A 338 9.13 30.47 21.14
CA LEU A 338 8.76 29.11 21.50
C LEU A 338 9.76 28.10 20.96
N LEU A 339 10.10 28.17 19.67
CA LEU A 339 11.05 27.26 19.03
C LEU A 339 12.42 27.31 19.71
N ARG A 340 12.95 28.51 19.96
CA ARG A 340 14.22 28.70 20.66
C ARG A 340 14.17 28.17 22.09
N ARG A 341 13.01 28.24 22.76
CA ARG A 341 12.83 27.66 24.10
C ARG A 341 12.86 26.14 24.04
N LEU A 342 12.09 25.51 23.15
CA LEU A 342 12.07 24.05 22.99
C LEU A 342 13.47 23.49 22.73
N LEU A 343 14.22 24.13 21.83
CA LEU A 343 15.60 23.73 21.55
C LEU A 343 16.55 23.89 22.75
N ARG A 344 16.38 24.93 23.57
CA ARG A 344 17.15 25.10 24.82
C ARG A 344 16.78 24.06 25.87
N ASP A 345 15.51 23.66 25.91
CA ASP A 345 14.99 22.64 26.82
C ASP A 345 15.38 21.21 26.36
N GLY A 346 16.02 21.08 25.18
CA GLY A 346 16.56 19.84 24.64
C GLY A 346 15.58 19.07 23.75
N SER A 347 14.42 19.65 23.42
CA SER A 347 13.46 19.05 22.50
C SER A 347 14.08 18.88 21.12
N ARG A 348 13.79 17.75 20.48
CA ARG A 348 14.08 17.56 19.06
C ARG A 348 12.92 18.12 18.24
N LEU A 349 13.29 18.63 17.07
CA LEU A 349 12.35 19.04 16.05
C LEU A 349 12.35 18.00 14.95
N ASP A 350 11.20 17.84 14.31
CA ASP A 350 11.09 17.09 13.06
C ASP A 350 10.06 17.75 12.15
N VAL A 351 10.03 17.32 10.88
CA VAL A 351 9.04 17.77 9.90
C VAL A 351 8.22 16.59 9.41
N ARG A 352 6.89 16.68 9.56
CA ARG A 352 5.94 15.76 8.93
C ARG A 352 5.46 16.34 7.61
N VAL A 353 5.58 15.59 6.53
CA VAL A 353 4.98 15.94 5.23
C VAL A 353 3.69 15.15 5.04
N ARG A 354 2.60 15.84 4.73
CA ARG A 354 1.23 15.31 4.69
C ARG A 354 0.37 15.98 3.62
N GLY A 355 -0.80 15.43 3.38
CA GLY A 355 -1.83 16.06 2.57
C GLY A 355 -2.63 17.17 3.25
N ALA A 356 -3.52 17.78 2.49
CA ALA A 356 -4.39 18.87 2.95
C ALA A 356 -5.35 18.45 4.06
N ASP A 357 -5.88 17.24 3.97
CA ASP A 357 -6.83 16.64 4.90
C ASP A 357 -6.21 15.43 5.59
N PRO A 358 -5.26 15.62 6.53
CA PRO A 358 -4.52 14.52 7.12
C PRO A 358 -5.37 13.69 8.07
N GLU A 359 -5.06 12.41 8.15
CA GLU A 359 -5.52 11.57 9.26
C GLU A 359 -5.01 12.10 10.61
N PRO A 360 -5.76 11.88 11.70
CA PRO A 360 -5.32 12.23 13.04
C PRO A 360 -3.91 11.73 13.32
N MET A 361 -3.08 12.60 13.92
CA MET A 361 -1.69 12.27 14.22
C MET A 361 -1.62 11.05 15.13
N GLY A 362 -1.18 9.93 14.56
CA GLY A 362 -0.89 8.71 15.31
C GLY A 362 0.47 8.79 16.01
N ASP A 363 0.81 7.72 16.71
CA ASP A 363 2.15 7.51 17.26
C ASP A 363 3.17 7.44 16.10
N SER A 364 4.13 8.37 16.08
CA SER A 364 5.14 8.49 15.02
C SER A 364 6.10 7.30 14.99
N LEU A 365 6.46 6.76 16.16
CA LEU A 365 7.30 5.57 16.27
C LEU A 365 6.58 4.35 15.72
N ALA A 366 5.28 4.21 16.03
CA ALA A 366 4.44 3.16 15.46
C ALA A 366 4.33 3.28 13.94
N ALA A 367 4.14 4.50 13.42
CA ALA A 367 4.09 4.74 11.98
C ALA A 367 5.41 4.38 11.29
N GLU A 368 6.56 4.74 11.88
CA GLU A 368 7.88 4.38 11.37
C GLU A 368 8.09 2.85 11.40
N ALA A 369 7.75 2.20 12.52
CA ALA A 369 7.86 0.75 12.67
C ALA A 369 7.03 0.00 11.61
N GLN A 370 5.80 0.44 11.36
CA GLN A 370 4.94 -0.13 10.33
C GLN A 370 5.54 0.01 8.92
N ARG A 371 6.10 1.18 8.57
CA ARG A 371 6.78 1.39 7.28
C ARG A 371 7.98 0.45 7.12
N TRP A 372 8.74 0.20 8.20
CA TRP A 372 9.84 -0.75 8.19
C TRP A 372 9.37 -2.20 8.00
N CYS A 373 8.29 -2.61 8.67
CA CYS A 373 7.68 -3.91 8.42
C CYS A 373 7.16 -4.03 6.97
N ALA A 374 6.53 -2.99 6.43
CA ALA A 374 6.05 -2.99 5.05
C ALA A 374 7.20 -3.11 4.03
N ARG A 375 8.34 -2.45 4.27
CA ARG A 375 9.57 -2.64 3.48
C ARG A 375 10.04 -4.09 3.47
N ALA A 376 10.06 -4.73 4.64
CA ALA A 376 10.44 -6.13 4.74
C ALA A 376 9.49 -7.03 3.96
N VAL A 377 8.17 -6.82 4.08
CA VAL A 377 7.16 -7.56 3.33
C VAL A 377 7.35 -7.38 1.82
N CYS A 378 7.57 -6.15 1.32
CA CYS A 378 7.91 -5.93 -0.09
C CYS A 378 9.14 -6.73 -0.53
N ALA A 379 10.22 -6.71 0.26
CA ALA A 379 11.44 -7.45 -0.06
C ALA A 379 11.21 -8.97 -0.11
N LEU A 380 10.41 -9.51 0.82
CA LEU A 380 10.07 -10.93 0.90
C LEU A 380 9.15 -11.38 -0.25
N ARG A 381 8.15 -10.57 -0.62
CA ARG A 381 7.30 -10.81 -1.80
C ARG A 381 8.14 -10.91 -3.07
N LEU A 382 9.06 -9.97 -3.30
CA LEU A 382 9.92 -9.98 -4.50
C LEU A 382 10.96 -11.11 -4.49
N ARG A 383 11.41 -11.54 -3.30
CA ARG A 383 12.35 -12.67 -3.17
C ARG A 383 11.79 -13.96 -3.76
N ASN A 384 10.48 -14.20 -3.67
CA ASN A 384 9.83 -15.37 -4.28
C ASN A 384 10.11 -15.48 -5.78
N VAL A 385 10.30 -14.35 -6.47
CA VAL A 385 10.44 -14.28 -7.93
C VAL A 385 11.89 -14.12 -8.36
N VAL A 386 12.67 -13.27 -7.68
CA VAL A 386 14.04 -12.93 -8.07
C VAL A 386 15.09 -13.84 -7.41
N ALA A 387 14.73 -14.59 -6.36
CA ALA A 387 15.62 -15.48 -5.60
C ALA A 387 16.96 -14.81 -5.21
N SER A 388 16.91 -13.56 -4.70
CA SER A 388 18.10 -12.78 -4.33
C SER A 388 18.36 -12.79 -2.83
N GLU A 389 19.57 -13.19 -2.42
CA GLU A 389 20.05 -13.10 -1.03
C GLU A 389 20.09 -11.65 -0.50
N ASN A 390 20.30 -10.66 -1.36
CA ASN A 390 20.30 -9.25 -0.96
C ASN A 390 18.91 -8.79 -0.47
N LEU A 391 17.83 -9.38 -1.01
CA LEU A 391 16.47 -9.07 -0.58
C LEU A 391 16.18 -9.66 0.80
N LEU A 392 16.68 -10.87 1.09
CA LEU A 392 16.54 -11.47 2.42
C LEU A 392 17.25 -10.63 3.48
N GLY A 393 18.53 -10.28 3.27
CA GLY A 393 19.28 -9.45 4.22
C GLY A 393 18.64 -8.06 4.43
N SER A 394 18.05 -7.48 3.37
CA SER A 394 17.30 -6.22 3.47
C SER A 394 16.03 -6.38 4.31
N ALA A 395 15.28 -7.48 4.13
CA ALA A 395 14.08 -7.77 4.90
C ALA A 395 14.41 -8.00 6.39
N GLU A 396 15.41 -8.81 6.71
CA GLU A 396 15.83 -9.09 8.09
C GLU A 396 16.22 -7.80 8.81
N SER A 397 17.08 -6.99 8.18
CA SER A 397 17.54 -5.72 8.74
C SER A 397 16.38 -4.73 8.97
N ALA A 398 15.40 -4.70 8.06
CA ALA A 398 14.20 -3.87 8.21
C ALA A 398 13.30 -4.34 9.37
N LEU A 399 13.16 -5.66 9.57
CA LEU A 399 12.38 -6.24 10.68
C LEU A 399 13.04 -6.03 12.03
N GLU A 400 14.37 -6.13 12.11
CA GLU A 400 15.13 -5.81 13.32
C GLU A 400 14.91 -4.35 13.72
N ARG A 401 15.00 -3.42 12.76
CA ARG A 401 14.71 -2.00 13.00
C ARG A 401 13.27 -1.77 13.43
N ALA A 402 12.30 -2.42 12.79
CA ALA A 402 10.90 -2.32 13.17
C ALA A 402 10.66 -2.84 14.60
N ALA A 403 11.30 -3.94 15.00
CA ALA A 403 11.19 -4.49 16.34
C ALA A 403 11.71 -3.52 17.40
N ASP A 404 12.84 -2.86 17.17
CA ASP A 404 13.35 -1.82 18.08
C ASP A 404 12.36 -0.66 18.23
N LEU A 405 11.74 -0.23 17.12
CA LEU A 405 10.75 0.85 17.14
C LEU A 405 9.45 0.46 17.83
N TRP A 406 8.93 -0.75 17.59
CA TRP A 406 7.75 -1.25 18.31
C TRP A 406 7.98 -1.37 19.81
N GLN A 407 9.20 -1.76 20.21
CA GLN A 407 9.60 -1.79 21.61
C GLN A 407 9.63 -0.37 22.22
N LEU A 408 10.18 0.62 21.50
CA LEU A 408 10.19 2.01 21.95
C LEU A 408 8.78 2.62 22.03
N ALA A 409 7.89 2.24 21.11
CA ALA A 409 6.48 2.63 21.11
C ALA A 409 5.64 1.90 22.19
N GLY A 410 6.20 0.90 22.88
CA GLY A 410 5.47 0.11 23.89
C GLY A 410 4.38 -0.80 23.32
N ARG A 411 4.50 -1.21 22.06
CA ARG A 411 3.52 -2.02 21.32
C ARG A 411 3.92 -3.49 21.32
N GLU A 412 3.62 -4.20 22.42
CA GLU A 412 4.10 -5.58 22.65
C GLU A 412 3.55 -6.61 21.66
N ALA A 413 2.30 -6.45 21.19
CA ALA A 413 1.69 -7.37 20.23
C ALA A 413 2.36 -7.26 18.85
N GLU A 414 2.53 -6.05 18.36
CA GLU A 414 3.21 -5.75 17.10
C GLU A 414 4.68 -6.18 17.15
N LEU A 415 5.37 -5.94 18.27
CA LEU A 415 6.73 -6.45 18.50
C LEU A 415 6.81 -7.98 18.40
N ALA A 416 5.87 -8.69 19.03
CA ALA A 416 5.82 -10.14 18.98
C ALA A 416 5.56 -10.64 17.54
N ALA A 417 4.61 -10.01 16.83
CA ALA A 417 4.30 -10.32 15.43
C ALA A 417 5.50 -10.06 14.50
N THR A 418 6.23 -8.95 14.68
CA THR A 418 7.45 -8.64 13.92
C THR A 418 8.57 -9.67 14.16
N ARG A 419 8.74 -10.16 15.39
CA ARG A 419 9.72 -11.20 15.69
C ARG A 419 9.33 -12.56 15.09
N GLU A 420 8.04 -12.89 15.09
CA GLU A 420 7.56 -14.10 14.42
C GLU A 420 7.77 -14.00 12.90
N LEU A 421 7.46 -12.84 12.31
CA LEU A 421 7.72 -12.51 10.90
C LEU A 421 9.20 -12.66 10.54
N LEU A 422 10.13 -12.19 11.39
CA LEU A 422 11.57 -12.37 11.21
C LEU A 422 11.97 -13.85 11.20
N GLY A 423 11.44 -14.65 12.13
CA GLY A 423 11.69 -16.10 12.14
C GLY A 423 11.19 -16.81 10.88
N ARG A 424 10.06 -16.35 10.32
CA ARG A 424 9.45 -16.90 9.11
C ARG A 424 10.14 -16.45 7.81
N ALA A 425 10.71 -15.25 7.78
CA ALA A 425 11.49 -14.76 6.63
C ALA A 425 12.63 -15.73 6.25
N GLN A 426 13.15 -16.47 7.23
CA GLN A 426 14.22 -17.44 7.07
C GLN A 426 13.75 -18.81 6.54
N ASP A 427 12.44 -19.08 6.50
CA ASP A 427 11.90 -20.33 5.95
C ASP A 427 11.92 -20.28 4.41
N PRO A 428 12.75 -21.10 3.74
CA PRO A 428 12.81 -21.12 2.28
C PRO A 428 11.58 -21.77 1.64
N GLY A 429 10.75 -22.48 2.41
CA GLY A 429 9.52 -23.13 1.92
C GLY A 429 8.30 -22.21 1.95
N LEU A 430 8.38 -21.05 2.60
CA LEU A 430 7.26 -20.12 2.73
C LEU A 430 7.13 -19.24 1.48
N ILE A 431 5.95 -19.28 0.85
CA ILE A 431 5.60 -18.43 -0.29
C ILE A 431 4.90 -17.19 0.27
N TRP A 432 5.56 -16.03 0.15
CA TRP A 432 5.03 -14.73 0.60
C TRP A 432 3.88 -14.15 -0.22
N ALA A 433 3.77 -14.58 -1.48
CA ALA A 433 2.76 -14.13 -2.42
C ALA A 433 2.68 -15.18 -3.52
N ASP A 434 1.47 -15.69 -3.79
CA ASP A 434 1.25 -16.65 -4.88
C ASP A 434 1.50 -16.00 -6.25
N THR A 435 1.20 -14.70 -6.37
CA THR A 435 1.49 -13.87 -7.55
C THR A 435 1.85 -12.44 -7.13
N LEU A 436 2.62 -11.73 -7.95
CA LEU A 436 2.91 -10.30 -7.79
C LEU A 436 1.88 -9.44 -8.53
N THR A 437 1.58 -8.23 -8.04
CA THR A 437 0.75 -7.24 -8.75
C THR A 437 1.27 -6.97 -10.15
N VAL A 438 0.42 -6.48 -11.05
CA VAL A 438 0.87 -6.11 -12.40
C VAL A 438 1.96 -5.04 -12.31
N ALA A 439 1.79 -4.07 -11.41
CA ALA A 439 2.80 -3.04 -11.17
C ALA A 439 4.13 -3.59 -10.63
N GLU A 440 4.10 -4.52 -9.66
CA GLU A 440 5.31 -5.22 -9.17
C GLU A 440 5.98 -6.03 -10.28
N THR A 441 5.20 -6.69 -11.14
CA THR A 441 5.72 -7.47 -12.27
C THR A 441 6.47 -6.59 -13.28
N ILE A 442 5.92 -5.40 -13.57
CA ILE A 442 6.54 -4.44 -14.50
C ILE A 442 7.85 -3.89 -13.91
N LEU A 443 7.86 -3.54 -12.63
CA LEU A 443 9.06 -3.08 -11.92
C LEU A 443 10.22 -4.09 -12.06
N LEU A 444 9.92 -5.40 -12.07
CA LEU A 444 10.92 -6.45 -12.26
C LEU A 444 11.31 -6.64 -13.73
N ALA A 445 10.35 -6.58 -14.65
CA ALA A 445 10.57 -6.80 -16.09
C ALA A 445 11.47 -5.74 -16.73
N GLU A 446 11.46 -4.50 -16.23
CA GLU A 446 12.29 -3.40 -16.73
C GLU A 446 13.81 -3.59 -16.50
N ARG A 447 14.24 -4.68 -15.85
CA ARG A 447 15.66 -5.04 -15.62
C ARG A 447 16.21 -6.19 -16.47
N GLY A 448 15.34 -6.95 -17.14
CA GLY A 448 15.73 -8.07 -18.01
C GLY A 448 15.86 -7.65 -19.46
#